data_AF-A0A0G1LIG8-F1
#
_entry.id   AF-A0A0G1LIG8-F1
#
_cell.length_a   1.000
_cell.length_b   1.000
_cell.length_c   1.000
_cell.angle_alpha   90.00
_cell.angle_beta   90.00
_cell.angle_gamma   90.00
#
_symmetry.space_group_name_H-M   'P 1'
#
loop_
_entity.id
_entity.type
_entity.pdbx_description
1 polymer ?
#
loop_
_entity_poly.entity_id
_entity_poly.type
_entity_poly.pdbx_seq_one_letter_code
_entity_poly.pdbx_strand_id
1 'polypeptide(L)'
;MIKFIKQLKSGHLENEDEFLEIEMYLNNEKTILSIHGQVCAMTNLDFDNDIDNRGKIFFDKYSDKIEKFILDIRKMKNIKGKNFLINSDNIQVDGVKVALFEECINFFK
;
A
#
# COMPACT_ATOMS: atom_id res chain seq x y z
N MET A 1 4.26 -8.99 12.97
CA MET A 1 2.91 -8.57 13.38
C MET A 1 2.78 -7.10 13.04
N ILE A 2 1.98 -6.80 12.03
CA ILE A 2 1.61 -5.42 11.72
C ILE A 2 0.54 -4.94 12.70
N LYS A 3 0.65 -3.68 13.12
CA LYS A 3 -0.49 -2.95 13.68
C LYS A 3 -0.85 -1.83 12.71
N PHE A 4 -2.00 -1.95 12.06
CA PHE A 4 -2.55 -0.83 11.30
C PHE A 4 -2.88 0.32 12.25
N ILE A 5 -2.55 1.56 11.87
CA ILE A 5 -2.72 2.72 12.75
C ILE A 5 -3.84 3.59 12.22
N LYS A 6 -3.68 4.09 10.99
CA LYS A 6 -4.61 5.04 10.38
C LYS A 6 -4.34 5.18 8.89
N GLN A 7 -5.38 5.57 8.18
CA GLN A 7 -5.28 6.13 6.85
C GLN A 7 -4.89 7.61 6.94
N LEU A 8 -4.02 8.08 6.04
CA LEU A 8 -3.49 9.45 6.04
C LEU A 8 -4.13 10.35 4.97
N LYS A 9 -4.56 9.78 3.84
CA LYS A 9 -5.25 10.48 2.73
C LYS A 9 -6.46 9.69 2.25
N SER A 10 -7.42 10.39 1.62
CA SER A 10 -8.72 9.89 1.15
C SER A 10 -8.65 8.49 0.55
N GLY A 11 -9.68 7.70 0.86
CA GLY A 11 -9.83 6.35 0.35
C GLY A 11 -10.68 6.29 -0.90
N HIS A 12 -11.43 7.36 -1.13
CA HIS A 12 -12.08 7.65 -2.38
C HIS A 12 -11.04 8.26 -3.30
N LEU A 13 -10.59 7.46 -4.26
CA LEU A 13 -9.62 7.86 -5.27
C LEU A 13 -10.41 8.20 -6.54
N GLU A 14 -10.85 9.46 -6.66
CA GLU A 14 -11.67 9.91 -7.80
C GLU A 14 -10.84 10.03 -9.08
N ASN A 15 -9.51 10.06 -8.94
CA ASN A 15 -8.57 10.20 -10.04
C ASN A 15 -7.46 9.15 -9.94
N GLU A 16 -7.06 8.58 -11.09
CA GLU A 16 -5.98 7.62 -11.21
C GLU A 16 -4.64 8.17 -10.67
N ASP A 17 -4.47 9.50 -10.66
CA ASP A 17 -3.31 10.22 -10.13
C ASP A 17 -3.27 10.36 -8.59
N GLU A 18 -4.33 9.94 -7.88
CA GLU A 18 -4.41 10.06 -6.42
C GLU A 18 -3.69 8.91 -5.70
N PHE A 19 -3.34 9.16 -4.43
CA PHE A 19 -2.65 8.19 -3.59
C PHE A 19 -3.47 7.82 -2.36
N LEU A 20 -3.61 6.52 -2.14
CA LEU A 20 -3.95 5.98 -0.84
C LEU A 20 -2.71 5.92 0.04
N GLU A 21 -2.70 6.70 1.12
CA GLU A 21 -1.61 6.68 2.11
C GLU A 21 -2.05 6.01 3.40
N ILE A 22 -1.27 5.03 3.85
CA ILE A 22 -1.55 4.17 4.99
C ILE A 22 -0.39 4.25 5.98
N GLU A 23 -0.71 4.56 7.22
CA GLU A 23 0.23 4.48 8.34
C GLU A 23 0.07 3.14 9.08
N MET A 24 1.17 2.40 9.22
CA MET A 24 1.20 1.11 9.92
C MET A 24 2.48 0.95 10.75
N TYR A 25 2.44 0.09 11.77
CA TYR A 25 3.62 -0.35 12.51
C TYR A 25 4.03 -1.75 12.05
N LEU A 26 5.22 -1.88 11.46
CA LEU A 26 5.89 -3.15 11.16
C LEU A 26 6.95 -3.41 12.23
N ASN A 27 6.84 -4.47 13.03
CA ASN A 27 7.84 -4.78 14.07
C ASN A 27 8.15 -3.58 15.00
N ASN A 28 7.10 -2.88 15.44
CA ASN A 28 7.18 -1.64 16.23
C ASN A 28 7.83 -0.44 15.53
N GLU A 29 8.09 -0.54 14.23
CA GLU A 29 8.60 0.56 13.41
C GLU A 29 7.47 1.15 12.56
N LYS A 30 7.30 2.47 12.66
CA LYS A 30 6.34 3.20 11.83
C LYS A 30 6.76 3.11 10.35
N THR A 31 5.80 2.74 9.51
CA THR A 31 5.92 2.58 8.05
C THR A 31 4.75 3.29 7.38
N ILE A 32 5.02 3.98 6.28
CA ILE A 32 4.01 4.62 5.42
C ILE A 32 3.99 3.86 4.10
N LEU A 33 2.80 3.43 3.68
CA LEU A 33 2.56 2.84 2.37
C LEU A 33 1.69 3.79 1.55
N SER A 34 2.18 4.19 0.39
CA SER A 34 1.48 5.03 -0.58
C SER A 34 1.22 4.22 -1.84
N ILE A 35 -0.04 4.07 -2.24
CA ILE A 35 -0.45 3.29 -3.42
C ILE A 35 -1.23 4.22 -4.35
N HIS A 36 -0.80 4.30 -5.62
CA HIS A 36 -1.50 5.07 -6.64
C HIS A 36 -2.87 4.45 -6.98
N GLY A 37 -3.89 5.27 -7.26
CA GLY A 37 -5.25 4.82 -7.53
C GLY A 37 -5.35 3.84 -8.69
N GLN A 38 -4.56 4.06 -9.75
CA GLN A 38 -4.45 3.11 -10.86
C GLN A 38 -4.03 1.70 -10.39
N VAL A 39 -3.11 1.59 -9.44
CA VAL A 39 -2.66 0.31 -8.89
C VAL A 39 -3.77 -0.34 -8.06
N CYS A 40 -4.50 0.45 -7.28
CA CYS A 40 -5.66 -0.01 -6.53
C CYS A 40 -6.72 -0.64 -7.47
N ALA A 41 -7.06 0.06 -8.55
CA ALA A 41 -7.99 -0.42 -9.57
C ALA A 41 -7.52 -1.72 -10.25
N MET A 42 -6.25 -1.81 -10.65
CA MET A 42 -5.71 -2.97 -11.37
C MET A 42 -5.51 -4.23 -10.50
N THR A 43 -5.38 -4.05 -9.19
CA THR A 43 -5.19 -5.14 -8.22
C THR A 43 -6.50 -5.55 -7.53
N ASN A 44 -7.62 -4.96 -7.96
CA ASN A 44 -8.94 -5.12 -7.34
C ASN A 44 -8.89 -4.83 -5.82
N LEU A 45 -8.01 -3.92 -5.42
CA LEU A 45 -8.07 -3.25 -4.13
C LEU A 45 -9.10 -2.12 -4.28
N ASP A 46 -10.36 -2.52 -4.48
CA ASP A 46 -11.49 -1.59 -4.58
C ASP A 46 -11.79 -1.06 -3.17
N PHE A 47 -11.21 0.10 -2.88
CA PHE A 47 -11.39 0.77 -1.61
C PHE A 47 -12.68 1.59 -1.56
N ASP A 48 -13.32 1.87 -2.70
CA ASP A 48 -14.50 2.75 -2.82
C ASP A 48 -15.75 2.12 -2.21
N ASN A 49 -15.91 0.81 -2.37
CA ASN A 49 -17.03 0.06 -1.80
C ASN A 49 -16.84 -0.33 -0.32
N ASP A 50 -15.65 -0.07 0.23
CA ASP A 50 -15.28 -0.41 1.60
C ASP A 50 -15.06 0.84 2.46
N ILE A 51 -15.66 1.97 2.09
CA ILE A 51 -15.65 3.22 2.84
C ILE A 51 -16.85 3.26 3.80
N ASP A 52 -16.60 3.49 5.09
CA ASP A 52 -17.67 3.75 6.06
C ASP A 52 -18.37 5.10 5.79
N ASN A 53 -19.50 5.33 6.47
CA ASN A 53 -20.27 6.59 6.34
C ASN A 53 -19.49 7.85 6.78
N ARG A 54 -18.23 7.73 7.19
CA ARG A 54 -17.33 8.82 7.59
C ARG A 54 -16.15 8.98 6.61
N GLY A 55 -16.14 8.28 5.48
CA GLY A 55 -15.05 8.36 4.51
C GLY A 55 -13.85 7.48 4.87
N LYS A 56 -13.97 6.55 5.83
CA LYS A 56 -12.85 5.70 6.29
C LYS A 56 -12.92 4.32 5.64
N ILE A 57 -11.84 3.89 4.99
CA ILE A 57 -11.73 2.52 4.46
C ILE A 57 -11.70 1.50 5.60
N PHE A 58 -12.45 0.41 5.47
CA PHE A 58 -12.35 -0.80 6.28
C PHE A 58 -11.08 -1.60 5.91
N PHE A 59 -9.92 -1.10 6.34
CA PHE A 59 -8.61 -1.69 6.07
C PHE A 59 -8.40 -3.11 6.60
N ASP A 60 -9.20 -3.53 7.58
CA ASP A 60 -9.07 -4.84 8.23
C ASP A 60 -9.18 -5.99 7.23
N LYS A 61 -9.98 -5.84 6.16
CA LYS A 61 -10.13 -6.85 5.09
C LYS A 61 -8.85 -7.08 4.26
N TYR A 62 -7.99 -6.08 4.16
CA TYR A 62 -6.81 -6.09 3.29
C TYR A 62 -5.48 -6.13 4.07
N SER A 63 -5.56 -6.05 5.40
CA SER A 63 -4.41 -5.94 6.31
C SER A 63 -3.39 -7.07 6.12
N ASP A 64 -3.84 -8.32 6.03
CA ASP A 64 -2.97 -9.50 5.82
C ASP A 64 -2.25 -9.48 4.46
N LYS A 65 -2.96 -9.06 3.39
CA LYS A 65 -2.37 -8.98 2.04
C LYS A 65 -1.30 -7.90 1.96
N ILE A 66 -1.57 -6.75 2.56
CA ILE A 66 -0.62 -5.63 2.67
C ILE A 66 0.56 -6.02 3.56
N GLU A 67 0.33 -6.76 4.66
CA GLU A 67 1.40 -7.28 5.52
C GLU A 67 2.37 -8.16 4.74
N LYS A 68 1.81 -9.17 4.08
CA LYS A 68 2.60 -10.11 3.29
C LYS A 68 3.42 -9.39 2.22
N PHE A 69 2.80 -8.41 1.53
CA PHE A 69 3.45 -7.58 0.52
C PHE A 69 4.69 -6.86 1.03
N ILE A 70 4.55 -6.07 2.09
CA ILE A 70 5.68 -5.27 2.56
C ILE A 70 6.79 -6.17 3.11
N LEU A 71 6.43 -7.26 3.78
CA LEU A 71 7.40 -8.23 4.28
C LEU A 71 8.17 -8.91 3.16
N ASP A 72 7.50 -9.28 2.07
CA ASP A 72 8.14 -9.94 0.93
C ASP A 72 9.06 -8.98 0.16
N ILE A 73 8.69 -7.70 -0.02
CA ILE A 73 9.60 -6.68 -0.55
C ILE A 73 10.85 -6.53 0.33
N ARG A 74 10.66 -6.41 1.66
CA ARG A 74 11.78 -6.27 2.60
C ARG A 74 12.71 -7.48 2.55
N LYS A 75 12.18 -8.70 2.41
CA LYS A 75 12.96 -9.95 2.29
C LYS A 75 13.73 -10.04 0.98
N MET A 76 13.09 -9.77 -0.16
CA MET A 76 13.70 -9.99 -1.48
C MET A 76 14.90 -9.09 -1.76
N LYS A 77 15.01 -7.95 -1.07
CA LYS A 77 15.98 -6.90 -1.40
C LYS A 77 16.81 -6.42 -0.21
N ASN A 78 16.64 -7.02 0.98
CA ASN A 78 17.31 -6.58 2.23
C ASN A 78 17.12 -5.08 2.50
N ILE A 79 15.90 -4.57 2.29
CA ILE A 79 15.59 -3.14 2.38
C ILE A 79 15.10 -2.79 3.79
N LYS A 80 15.63 -1.71 4.38
CA LYS A 80 15.27 -1.20 5.71
C LYS A 80 14.31 0.00 5.70
N GLY A 81 13.84 0.44 4.53
CA GLY A 81 13.14 1.72 4.45
C GLY A 81 11.73 1.72 5.02
N LYS A 82 11.24 2.94 5.27
CA LYS A 82 9.99 3.23 6.01
C LYS A 82 8.88 3.76 5.11
N ASN A 83 9.22 4.34 3.96
CA ASN A 83 8.25 4.91 3.04
C ASN A 83 8.20 4.04 1.78
N PHE A 84 7.09 3.35 1.59
CA PHE A 84 6.82 2.54 0.42
C PHE A 84 5.93 3.35 -0.51
N LEU A 85 6.36 3.49 -1.76
CA LEU A 85 5.58 4.08 -2.82
C LEU A 85 5.38 3.03 -3.91
N ILE A 86 4.12 2.79 -4.27
CA ILE A 86 3.73 1.94 -5.39
C ILE A 86 3.00 2.82 -6.39
N ASN A 87 3.51 2.87 -7.63
CA ASN A 87 2.83 3.47 -8.76
C ASN A 87 2.86 2.51 -9.96
N SER A 88 2.28 2.95 -11.07
CA SER A 88 2.17 2.16 -12.30
C SER A 88 3.50 1.91 -13.03
N ASP A 89 4.59 2.51 -12.57
CA ASP A 89 5.92 2.32 -13.17
C ASP A 89 6.81 1.40 -12.31
N ASN A 90 6.83 1.60 -11.00
CA ASN A 90 7.75 0.93 -10.10
C ASN A 90 7.31 0.95 -8.62
N ILE A 91 7.99 0.11 -7.84
CA ILE A 91 7.97 0.17 -6.38
C ILE A 91 9.22 0.92 -5.92
N GLN A 92 9.02 1.89 -5.03
CA GLN A 92 10.10 2.61 -4.38
C GLN A 92 10.06 2.42 -2.87
N VAL A 93 11.24 2.37 -2.26
CA VAL A 93 11.39 2.39 -0.82
C VAL A 93 12.36 3.51 -0.43
N ASP A 94 11.87 4.45 0.37
CA ASP A 94 12.55 5.71 0.68
C ASP A 94 13.08 6.44 -0.57
N GLY A 95 12.30 6.41 -1.66
CA GLY A 95 12.62 7.02 -2.96
C GLY A 95 13.55 6.20 -3.86
N VAL A 96 14.05 5.05 -3.39
CA VAL A 96 14.89 4.15 -4.19
C VAL A 96 14.01 3.14 -4.92
N LYS A 97 14.12 3.05 -6.25
CA LYS A 97 13.43 2.03 -7.05
C LYS A 97 13.93 0.62 -6.71
N VAL A 98 13.01 -0.29 -6.38
CA VAL A 98 13.35 -1.64 -5.89
C VAL A 98 12.74 -2.77 -6.71
N ALA A 99 11.66 -2.51 -7.45
CA ALA A 99 10.97 -3.48 -8.31
C ALA A 99 10.22 -2.78 -9.46
N LEU A 100 9.89 -3.52 -10.52
CA LEU A 100 9.02 -3.05 -11.60
C LEU A 100 7.54 -3.25 -11.26
N PHE A 101 6.66 -2.46 -11.87
CA PHE A 101 5.23 -2.52 -11.61
C PHE A 101 4.59 -3.88 -11.90
N GLU A 102 5.00 -4.59 -12.96
CA GLU A 102 4.48 -5.92 -13.29
C GLU A 102 4.72 -6.95 -12.18
N GLU A 103 5.86 -6.84 -11.48
CA GLU A 103 6.17 -7.67 -10.31
C GLU A 103 5.23 -7.35 -9.14
N CYS A 104 4.75 -6.11 -9.05
CA CYS A 104 3.79 -5.68 -8.04
C CYS A 104 2.39 -6.24 -8.29
N ILE A 105 1.88 -6.20 -9.53
CA ILE A 105 0.55 -6.74 -9.87
C ILE A 105 0.50 -8.24 -9.59
N ASN A 106 1.54 -8.97 -10.00
CA ASN A 106 1.65 -10.42 -9.78
C ASN A 106 1.69 -10.79 -8.29
N PHE A 107 2.04 -9.84 -7.42
CA PHE A 107 2.00 -10.06 -5.98
C PHE A 107 0.58 -9.98 -5.40
N PHE A 108 -0.25 -9.06 -5.91
CA PHE A 108 -1.61 -8.83 -5.40
C PHE A 108 -2.65 -9.81 -5.94
N LYS A 109 -2.42 -10.37 -7.14
CA LYS A 109 -3.22 -11.45 -7.73
C LYS A 109 -2.96 -12.80 -7.06
#